data_AF-A0A8H7RAS8-F1
#
_entry.id   AF-A0A8H7RAS8-F1
#
_cell.length_a   1.000
_cell.length_b   1.000
_cell.length_c   1.000
_cell.angle_alpha   90.00
_cell.angle_beta   90.00
_cell.angle_gamma   90.00
#
_symmetry.space_group_name_H-M   'P 1'
#
loop_
_entity.id
_entity.type
_entity.pdbx_description
1 polymer ?
#
loop_
_entity_poly.entity_id
_entity_poly.type
_entity_poly.pdbx_seq_one_letter_code
_entity_poly.pdbx_strand_id
1 'polypeptide(L)'
;MYCDFNIPCSAQADRSAIDKLKLILSRLTQLHEATVALNYTMESKIPKPIDEKIFDPSILNSKYPLKLYKRVTIDTINQQQITELRKQFDLIALRTNDYNVFHAACQSNQIDIISLHVDERLAFELNSVDIKNALEKNIYFEICYAPAIRDNQARAFTIQLAKQLFEYTQGQNLIISSEAEIVSEVRNPADVFYFAKSIGFPNDKAKFTVEKHCEQLLNSRLNVK
;
A
#
# COMPACT_ATOMS: atom_id res chain seq x y z
N MET A 1 -12.66 -10.45 -3.65
CA MET A 1 -11.96 -9.31 -4.28
C MET A 1 -10.55 -9.31 -3.75
N TYR A 2 -9.56 -9.29 -4.62
CA TYR A 2 -8.16 -9.11 -4.23
C TYR A 2 -7.82 -7.62 -4.27
N CYS A 3 -7.09 -7.14 -3.26
CA CYS A 3 -6.63 -5.77 -3.19
C CYS A 3 -5.12 -5.72 -3.03
N ASP A 4 -4.47 -4.82 -3.77
CA ASP A 4 -3.07 -4.45 -3.53
C ASP A 4 -2.84 -2.98 -3.84
N PHE A 5 -2.53 -2.18 -2.81
CA PHE A 5 -2.36 -0.74 -2.97
C PHE A 5 -0.92 -0.30 -3.13
N ASN A 6 0.03 -1.23 -3.29
CA ASN A 6 1.43 -0.86 -3.45
C ASN A 6 2.11 -1.66 -4.57
N ILE A 7 1.70 -1.47 -5.82
CA ILE A 7 2.47 -1.99 -6.96
C ILE A 7 3.40 -0.88 -7.47
N PRO A 8 4.73 -0.99 -7.29
CA PRO A 8 5.66 0.05 -7.71
C PRO A 8 5.60 0.30 -9.21
N CYS A 9 5.47 1.58 -9.58
CA CYS A 9 5.50 2.04 -10.97
C CYS A 9 6.49 3.19 -11.09
N SER A 10 7.51 3.03 -11.94
CA SER A 10 8.42 4.12 -12.24
C SER A 10 7.72 5.18 -13.11
N ALA A 11 7.93 6.46 -12.80
CA ALA A 11 7.37 7.57 -13.58
C ALA A 11 8.02 7.72 -14.97
N GLN A 12 9.22 7.13 -15.14
CA GLN A 12 9.95 7.00 -16.40
C GLN A 12 10.05 5.52 -16.77
N ALA A 13 8.91 4.87 -16.93
CA ALA A 13 8.89 3.43 -17.21
C ALA A 13 9.41 3.16 -18.63
N ASP A 14 10.61 2.58 -18.70
CA ASP A 14 11.11 1.95 -19.92
C ASP A 14 10.19 0.80 -20.35
N ARG A 15 10.26 0.41 -21.63
CA ARG A 15 9.46 -0.71 -22.18
C ARG A 15 9.55 -1.98 -21.32
N SER A 16 10.75 -2.29 -20.81
CA SER A 16 10.98 -3.43 -19.92
C SER A 16 10.22 -3.32 -18.58
N ALA A 17 10.18 -2.13 -17.97
CA ALA A 17 9.43 -1.90 -16.75
C ALA A 17 7.91 -2.05 -16.97
N ILE A 18 7.41 -1.55 -18.10
CA ILE A 18 6.01 -1.73 -18.49
C ILE A 18 5.68 -3.21 -18.69
N ASP A 19 6.55 -3.98 -19.34
CA ASP A 19 6.34 -5.41 -19.57
C ASP A 19 6.35 -6.20 -18.24
N LYS A 20 7.24 -5.88 -17.30
CA LYS A 20 7.21 -6.44 -15.93
C LYS A 20 5.90 -6.13 -15.23
N LEU A 21 5.44 -4.89 -15.29
CA LEU A 21 4.19 -4.46 -14.66
C LEU A 21 2.98 -5.20 -15.28
N LYS A 22 2.95 -5.36 -16.61
CA LYS A 22 1.91 -6.17 -17.28
C LYS A 22 1.89 -7.61 -16.79
N LEU A 23 3.07 -8.23 -16.59
CA LEU A 23 3.13 -9.59 -16.05
C LEU A 23 2.60 -9.67 -14.61
N ILE A 24 2.91 -8.69 -13.76
CA ILE A 24 2.39 -8.61 -12.39
C ILE A 24 0.86 -8.45 -12.40
N LEU A 25 0.33 -7.50 -13.18
CA LEU A 25 -1.11 -7.26 -13.28
C LEU A 25 -1.84 -8.47 -13.90
N SER A 26 -1.26 -9.12 -14.90
CA SER A 26 -1.79 -10.37 -15.46
C SER A 26 -1.86 -11.47 -14.39
N ARG A 27 -0.83 -11.60 -13.53
CA ARG A 27 -0.85 -12.56 -12.43
C ARG A 27 -1.94 -12.25 -11.39
N LEU A 28 -2.09 -10.99 -11.03
CA LEU A 28 -3.09 -10.54 -10.05
C LEU A 28 -4.52 -10.81 -10.51
N THR A 29 -4.75 -10.69 -11.80
CA THR A 29 -6.08 -10.81 -12.40
C THR A 29 -6.46 -12.24 -12.81
N GLN A 30 -5.59 -13.23 -12.58
CA GLN A 30 -5.90 -14.65 -12.86
C GLN A 30 -6.82 -15.30 -11.84
N LEU A 31 -6.86 -14.80 -10.60
CA LEU A 31 -7.49 -15.51 -9.49
C LEU A 31 -8.92 -15.01 -9.22
N HIS A 32 -9.09 -13.69 -9.12
CA HIS A 32 -10.36 -13.04 -8.78
C HIS A 32 -10.42 -11.62 -9.37
N GLU A 33 -11.55 -10.92 -9.20
CA GLU A 33 -11.59 -9.46 -9.37
C GLU A 33 -10.50 -8.81 -8.52
N ALA A 34 -9.64 -8.03 -9.17
CA ALA A 34 -8.49 -7.38 -8.57
C ALA A 34 -8.65 -5.87 -8.59
N THR A 35 -8.28 -5.24 -7.49
CA THR A 35 -8.22 -3.78 -7.36
C THR A 35 -6.83 -3.40 -6.92
N VAL A 36 -6.15 -2.63 -7.77
CA VAL A 36 -4.72 -2.40 -7.66
C VAL A 36 -4.45 -0.91 -7.71
N ALA A 37 -3.61 -0.41 -6.80
CA ALA A 37 -3.06 0.94 -6.91
C ALA A 37 -1.62 0.90 -7.43
N LEU A 38 -1.38 1.62 -8.52
CA LEU A 38 -0.04 1.85 -9.06
C LEU A 38 0.61 2.94 -8.22
N ASN A 39 1.69 2.58 -7.52
CA ASN A 39 2.39 3.46 -6.61
C ASN A 39 3.56 4.17 -7.30
N TYR A 40 3.57 5.49 -7.24
CA TYR A 40 4.65 6.34 -7.70
C TYR A 40 5.36 6.97 -6.51
N THR A 41 6.64 6.69 -6.32
CA THR A 41 7.43 7.33 -5.27
C THR A 41 7.81 8.75 -5.70
N MET A 42 7.55 9.73 -4.85
CA MET A 42 7.90 11.12 -5.11
C MET A 42 9.36 11.37 -4.73
N GLU A 43 10.15 11.79 -5.71
CA GLU A 43 11.50 12.32 -5.49
C GLU A 43 11.43 13.86 -5.59
N SER A 44 12.22 14.50 -6.46
CA SER A 44 12.24 15.97 -6.57
C SER A 44 11.08 16.59 -7.35
N LYS A 45 10.35 15.81 -8.16
CA LYS A 45 9.27 16.31 -9.03
C LYS A 45 8.03 15.44 -8.90
N ILE A 46 6.87 16.05 -9.11
CA ILE A 46 5.61 15.32 -9.16
C ILE A 46 5.69 14.30 -10.31
N PRO A 47 5.56 12.99 -10.03
CA PRO A 47 5.60 11.97 -11.06
C PRO A 47 4.39 12.12 -11.98
N LYS A 48 4.61 11.94 -13.29
CA LYS A 48 3.51 11.91 -14.26
C LYS A 48 2.94 10.48 -14.29
N PRO A 49 1.67 10.27 -13.90
CA PRO A 49 1.06 8.95 -13.97
C PRO A 49 1.03 8.44 -15.42
N ILE A 50 1.22 7.15 -15.58
CA ILE A 50 1.08 6.48 -16.88
C ILE A 50 -0.40 6.44 -17.26
N ASP A 51 -0.70 6.46 -18.57
CA ASP A 51 -2.06 6.26 -19.06
C ASP A 51 -2.50 4.82 -18.76
N GLU A 52 -3.53 4.66 -17.92
CA GLU A 52 -4.03 3.36 -17.45
C GLU A 52 -4.54 2.47 -18.58
N LYS A 53 -4.93 3.05 -19.71
CA LYS A 53 -5.41 2.31 -20.90
C LYS A 53 -4.40 1.29 -21.42
N ILE A 54 -3.10 1.46 -21.15
CA ILE A 54 -2.09 0.47 -21.55
C ILE A 54 -2.21 -0.86 -20.80
N PHE A 55 -2.97 -0.87 -19.70
CA PHE A 55 -3.22 -2.02 -18.84
C PHE A 55 -4.66 -2.53 -18.97
N ASP A 56 -5.34 -2.22 -20.07
CA ASP A 56 -6.68 -2.71 -20.32
C ASP A 56 -6.74 -4.24 -20.16
N PRO A 57 -7.78 -4.80 -19.50
CA PRO A 57 -7.89 -6.24 -19.24
C PRO A 57 -7.73 -7.11 -20.50
N SER A 58 -8.19 -6.61 -21.65
CA SER A 58 -8.03 -7.25 -22.96
C SER A 58 -6.57 -7.40 -23.39
N ILE A 59 -5.71 -6.45 -23.03
CA ILE A 59 -4.26 -6.47 -23.31
C ILE A 59 -3.55 -7.44 -22.36
N LEU A 60 -4.04 -7.57 -21.13
CA LEU A 60 -3.46 -8.43 -20.10
C LEU A 60 -3.87 -9.91 -20.20
N ASN A 61 -4.72 -10.26 -21.18
CA ASN A 61 -5.37 -11.57 -21.29
C ASN A 61 -6.04 -12.00 -19.98
N SER A 62 -6.63 -11.04 -19.26
CA SER A 62 -7.25 -11.30 -17.97
C SER A 62 -8.64 -11.94 -18.13
N LYS A 63 -8.94 -12.94 -17.31
CA LYS A 63 -10.28 -13.52 -17.17
C LYS A 63 -11.21 -12.66 -16.29
N TYR A 64 -10.66 -11.90 -15.35
CA TYR A 64 -11.41 -11.17 -14.33
C TYR A 64 -11.19 -9.65 -14.45
N PRO A 65 -12.14 -8.83 -13.98
CA PRO A 65 -12.00 -7.37 -14.04
C PRO A 65 -10.82 -6.89 -13.17
N LEU A 66 -10.13 -5.87 -13.69
CA LEU A 66 -9.07 -5.14 -13.01
C LEU A 66 -9.50 -3.68 -12.86
N LYS A 67 -9.50 -3.19 -11.62
CA LYS A 67 -9.66 -1.76 -11.33
C LYS A 67 -8.31 -1.19 -10.95
N LEU A 68 -7.90 -0.12 -11.63
CA LEU A 68 -6.65 0.57 -11.39
C LEU A 68 -6.91 1.91 -10.69
N TYR A 69 -6.04 2.24 -9.76
CA TYR A 69 -6.01 3.52 -9.06
C TYR A 69 -4.58 4.07 -9.08
N LYS A 70 -4.46 5.39 -8.96
CA LYS A 70 -3.16 6.07 -8.88
C LYS A 70 -2.84 6.37 -7.43
N ARG A 71 -1.71 5.85 -6.94
CA ARG A 71 -1.17 6.19 -5.62
C ARG A 71 0.15 6.94 -5.78
N VAL A 72 0.37 7.95 -4.95
CA VAL A 72 1.70 8.55 -4.77
C VAL A 72 2.18 8.29 -3.35
N THR A 73 3.46 7.94 -3.19
CA THR A 73 4.12 7.86 -1.88
C THR A 73 5.09 9.03 -1.73
N ILE A 74 4.87 9.85 -0.71
CA ILE A 74 5.70 11.01 -0.36
C ILE A 74 6.53 10.72 0.90
N ASP A 75 7.61 11.47 1.09
CA ASP A 75 8.52 11.34 2.23
C ASP A 75 8.35 12.45 3.29
N THR A 76 7.71 13.56 2.90
CA THR A 76 7.56 14.79 3.67
C THR A 76 6.18 15.39 3.46
N ILE A 77 5.70 16.15 4.45
CA ILE A 77 4.35 16.75 4.42
C ILE A 77 4.44 18.21 3.99
N ASN A 78 4.02 18.49 2.76
CA ASN A 78 3.81 19.84 2.27
C ASN A 78 2.35 20.00 1.78
N GLN A 79 1.56 20.80 2.49
CA GLN A 79 0.11 20.92 2.24
C GLN A 79 -0.22 21.41 0.82
N GLN A 80 0.58 22.33 0.27
CA GLN A 80 0.37 22.86 -1.07
C GLN A 80 0.63 21.76 -2.11
N GLN A 81 1.76 21.07 -1.98
CA GLN A 81 2.13 19.97 -2.86
C GLN A 81 1.14 18.81 -2.80
N ILE A 82 0.69 18.43 -1.59
CA ILE A 82 -0.33 17.39 -1.39
C ILE A 82 -1.64 17.76 -2.09
N THR A 83 -2.02 19.04 -2.07
CA THR A 83 -3.22 19.52 -2.77
C THR A 83 -3.09 19.39 -4.29
N GLU A 84 -1.90 19.62 -4.83
CA GLU A 84 -1.61 19.40 -6.26
C GLU A 84 -1.59 17.91 -6.63
N LEU A 85 -0.96 17.08 -5.81
CA LEU A 85 -0.92 15.63 -5.98
C LEU A 85 -2.34 15.05 -5.97
N ARG A 86 -3.21 15.54 -5.10
CA ARG A 86 -4.60 15.08 -4.99
C ARG A 86 -5.42 15.29 -6.27
N LYS A 87 -5.02 16.20 -7.15
CA LYS A 87 -5.66 16.40 -8.47
C LYS A 87 -5.31 15.31 -9.48
N GLN A 88 -4.18 14.62 -9.28
CA GLN A 88 -3.62 13.64 -10.22
C GLN A 88 -3.65 12.20 -9.69
N PHE A 89 -3.66 12.03 -8.37
CA PHE A 89 -3.62 10.75 -7.68
C PHE A 89 -4.89 10.54 -6.84
N ASP A 90 -5.33 9.29 -6.77
CA ASP A 90 -6.49 8.87 -5.98
C ASP A 90 -6.13 8.69 -4.52
N LEU A 91 -4.96 8.09 -4.25
CA LEU A 91 -4.44 7.80 -2.93
C LEU A 91 -3.11 8.51 -2.68
N ILE A 92 -2.93 9.03 -1.47
CA ILE A 92 -1.69 9.63 -1.00
C ILE A 92 -1.19 8.83 0.19
N ALA A 93 -0.01 8.24 0.02
CA ALA A 93 0.70 7.54 1.07
C ALA A 93 1.90 8.34 1.54
N LEU A 94 2.26 8.20 2.80
CA LEU A 94 3.52 8.71 3.36
C LEU A 94 4.40 7.53 3.77
N ARG A 95 5.70 7.61 3.44
CA ARG A 95 6.72 6.70 3.94
C ARG A 95 7.90 7.50 4.46
N THR A 96 8.25 7.31 5.73
CA THR A 96 9.31 8.08 6.39
C THR A 96 9.99 7.28 7.50
N ASN A 97 11.24 7.64 7.78
CA ASN A 97 12.00 7.18 8.93
C ASN A 97 12.25 8.30 9.97
N ASP A 98 11.64 9.48 9.78
CA ASP A 98 11.69 10.58 10.74
C ASP A 98 10.45 10.59 11.63
N TYR A 99 10.65 10.52 12.94
CA TYR A 99 9.56 10.55 13.92
C TYR A 99 8.69 11.81 13.82
N ASN A 100 9.29 12.99 13.58
CA ASN A 100 8.54 14.24 13.50
C ASN A 100 7.60 14.24 12.30
N VAL A 101 8.06 13.69 11.18
CA VAL A 101 7.26 13.55 9.96
C VAL A 101 6.17 12.51 10.17
N PHE A 102 6.47 11.38 10.81
CA PHE A 102 5.48 10.37 11.18
C PHE A 102 4.38 10.94 12.11
N HIS A 103 4.77 11.65 13.16
CA HIS A 103 3.85 12.28 14.10
C HIS A 103 2.91 13.29 13.40
N ALA A 104 3.47 14.14 12.53
CA ALA A 104 2.69 15.07 11.72
C ALA A 104 1.74 14.34 10.76
N ALA A 105 2.15 13.18 10.22
CA ALA A 105 1.32 12.35 9.35
C ALA A 105 0.08 11.83 10.07
N CYS A 106 0.27 11.31 11.28
CA CYS A 106 -0.79 10.80 12.14
C CYS A 106 -1.84 11.86 12.49
N GLN A 107 -1.50 13.15 12.38
CA GLN A 107 -2.42 14.28 12.60
C GLN A 107 -3.03 14.85 11.32
N SER A 108 -2.55 14.43 10.14
CA SER A 108 -2.95 14.99 8.86
C SER A 108 -4.30 14.44 8.40
N ASN A 109 -5.16 15.31 7.87
CA ASN A 109 -6.40 14.88 7.20
C ASN A 109 -6.19 14.61 5.69
N GLN A 110 -4.97 14.85 5.17
CA GLN A 110 -4.67 14.74 3.75
C GLN A 110 -3.92 13.47 3.38
N ILE A 111 -3.45 12.68 4.36
CA ILE A 111 -2.78 11.40 4.16
C ILE A 111 -3.83 10.29 4.27
N ASP A 112 -3.73 9.29 3.38
CA ASP A 112 -4.64 8.15 3.35
C ASP A 112 -3.99 6.91 3.96
N ILE A 113 -2.70 6.71 3.65
CA ILE A 113 -1.93 5.54 4.05
C ILE A 113 -0.58 5.98 4.64
N ILE A 114 -0.18 5.39 5.76
CA ILE A 114 1.19 5.47 6.28
C ILE A 114 1.84 4.11 6.04
N SER A 115 2.83 4.07 5.16
CA SER A 115 3.60 2.88 4.80
C SER A 115 4.98 2.99 5.41
N LEU A 116 5.33 2.11 6.34
CA LEU A 116 6.60 2.21 7.06
C LEU A 116 7.68 1.33 6.40
N HIS A 117 8.93 1.74 6.56
CA HIS A 117 10.08 1.00 6.07
C HIS A 117 10.19 -0.37 6.75
N VAL A 118 10.47 -1.38 5.95
CA VAL A 118 10.74 -2.76 6.39
C VAL A 118 12.04 -3.31 5.82
N ASP A 119 12.61 -2.61 4.84
CA ASP A 119 13.92 -2.81 4.26
C ASP A 119 15.05 -2.38 5.21
N GLU A 120 14.77 -1.40 6.06
CA GLU A 120 15.66 -0.95 7.12
C GLU A 120 14.96 -0.89 8.48
N ARG A 121 15.76 -0.81 9.56
CA ARG A 121 15.23 -0.69 10.91
C ARG A 121 14.61 0.69 11.08
N LEU A 122 13.36 0.73 11.57
CA LEU A 122 12.69 1.97 11.94
C LEU A 122 13.56 2.77 12.93
N ALA A 123 13.84 4.03 12.62
CA ALA A 123 14.72 4.87 13.44
C ALA A 123 14.06 5.38 14.74
N PHE A 124 12.77 5.12 14.92
CA PHE A 124 11.96 5.51 16.08
C PHE A 124 11.05 4.37 16.53
N GLU A 125 10.51 4.48 17.73
CA GLU A 125 9.51 3.53 18.24
C GLU A 125 8.09 4.05 17.97
N LEU A 126 7.20 3.15 17.59
CA LEU A 126 5.79 3.45 17.44
C LEU A 126 5.14 3.65 18.81
N ASN A 127 4.37 4.72 18.97
CA ASN A 127 3.61 4.99 20.18
C ASN A 127 2.09 4.88 19.92
N SER A 128 1.36 4.50 20.97
CA SER A 128 -0.09 4.26 20.88
C SER A 128 -0.90 5.54 20.64
N VAL A 129 -0.41 6.70 21.06
CA VAL A 129 -1.13 7.98 20.95
C VAL A 129 -1.23 8.39 19.49
N ASP A 130 -0.10 8.38 18.78
CA ASP A 130 -0.04 8.73 17.36
C ASP A 130 -0.84 7.77 16.50
N ILE A 131 -0.74 6.46 16.77
CA ILE A 131 -1.53 5.47 16.04
C ILE A 131 -3.02 5.69 16.25
N LYS A 132 -3.48 5.94 17.50
CA LYS A 132 -4.89 6.24 17.76
C LYS A 132 -5.36 7.51 17.05
N ASN A 133 -4.56 8.57 17.07
CA ASN A 133 -4.87 9.81 16.35
C ASN A 133 -5.04 9.56 14.84
N ALA A 134 -4.18 8.74 14.25
CA ALA A 134 -4.27 8.36 12.84
C ALA A 134 -5.54 7.55 12.54
N LEU A 135 -5.92 6.62 13.41
CA LEU A 135 -7.16 5.84 13.28
C LEU A 135 -8.40 6.71 13.34
N GLU A 136 -8.46 7.68 14.26
CA GLU A 136 -9.57 8.65 14.36
C GLU A 136 -9.73 9.49 13.10
N LYS A 137 -8.62 9.74 12.39
CA LYS A 137 -8.59 10.44 11.09
C LYS A 137 -8.81 9.54 9.88
N ASN A 138 -9.13 8.26 10.13
CA ASN A 138 -9.33 7.24 9.10
C ASN A 138 -8.10 7.07 8.18
N ILE A 139 -6.91 7.19 8.76
CA ILE A 139 -5.64 6.87 8.09
C ILE A 139 -5.39 5.37 8.26
N TYR A 140 -4.87 4.74 7.21
CA TYR A 140 -4.53 3.32 7.21
C TYR A 140 -3.03 3.11 7.36
N PHE A 141 -2.62 2.09 8.11
CA PHE A 141 -1.24 1.66 8.16
C PHE A 141 -1.02 0.50 7.20
N GLU A 142 0.07 0.56 6.44
CA GLU A 142 0.40 -0.45 5.44
C GLU A 142 1.60 -1.30 5.85
N ILE A 143 1.48 -2.61 5.67
CA ILE A 143 2.56 -3.59 5.80
C ILE A 143 2.86 -4.14 4.41
N CYS A 144 4.10 -3.99 3.96
CA CYS A 144 4.55 -4.49 2.66
C CYS A 144 5.27 -5.83 2.83
N TYR A 145 4.80 -6.89 2.17
CA TYR A 145 5.32 -8.24 2.42
C TYR A 145 6.42 -8.68 1.44
N ALA A 146 6.54 -8.10 0.24
CA ALA A 146 7.56 -8.53 -0.72
C ALA A 146 9.01 -8.37 -0.22
N PRO A 147 9.37 -7.29 0.52
CA PRO A 147 10.70 -7.17 1.12
C PRO A 147 11.05 -8.38 2.02
N ALA A 148 10.07 -8.91 2.76
CA ALA A 148 10.24 -10.09 3.62
C ALA A 148 10.49 -11.40 2.85
N ILE A 149 10.18 -11.44 1.55
CA ILE A 149 10.47 -12.58 0.67
C ILE A 149 11.92 -12.48 0.17
N ARG A 150 12.40 -11.26 -0.12
CA ARG A 150 13.71 -10.99 -0.73
C ARG A 150 14.85 -11.15 0.26
N ASP A 151 14.65 -10.71 1.49
CA ASP A 151 15.72 -10.63 2.48
C ASP A 151 15.28 -11.09 3.89
N ASN A 152 16.18 -11.78 4.59
CA ASN A 152 15.92 -12.34 5.91
C ASN A 152 15.84 -11.26 7.00
N GLN A 153 16.62 -10.19 6.87
CA GLN A 153 16.61 -9.08 7.82
C GLN A 153 15.33 -8.27 7.64
N ALA A 154 14.95 -7.96 6.39
CA ALA A 154 13.68 -7.32 6.07
C ALA A 154 12.48 -8.15 6.55
N ARG A 155 12.57 -9.49 6.50
CA ARG A 155 11.55 -10.37 7.09
C ARG A 155 11.40 -10.18 8.60
N ALA A 156 12.51 -10.08 9.33
CA ALA A 156 12.47 -9.85 10.76
C ALA A 156 11.84 -8.48 11.08
N PHE A 157 12.22 -7.43 10.35
CA PHE A 157 11.65 -6.09 10.50
C PHE A 157 10.15 -6.04 10.16
N THR A 158 9.74 -6.70 9.07
CA THR A 158 8.33 -6.80 8.70
C THR A 158 7.49 -7.45 9.80
N ILE A 159 7.98 -8.56 10.38
CA ILE A 159 7.27 -9.25 11.47
C ILE A 159 7.21 -8.39 12.74
N GLN A 160 8.30 -7.71 13.09
CA GLN A 160 8.35 -6.82 14.26
C GLN A 160 7.37 -5.65 14.10
N LEU A 161 7.43 -4.96 12.96
CA LEU A 161 6.54 -3.85 12.63
C LEU A 161 5.07 -4.29 12.64
N ALA A 162 4.76 -5.42 11.99
CA ALA A 162 3.39 -5.91 11.92
C ALA A 162 2.82 -6.26 13.29
N LYS A 163 3.63 -6.81 14.21
CA LYS A 163 3.23 -7.06 15.60
C LYS A 163 2.95 -5.77 16.36
N GLN A 164 3.84 -4.79 16.26
CA GLN A 164 3.67 -3.48 16.93
C GLN A 164 2.43 -2.74 16.41
N LEU A 165 2.24 -2.68 15.09
CA LEU A 165 1.06 -2.08 14.50
C LEU A 165 -0.22 -2.81 14.94
N PHE A 166 -0.22 -4.14 14.97
CA PHE A 166 -1.38 -4.89 15.42
C PHE A 166 -1.71 -4.64 16.90
N GLU A 167 -0.70 -4.59 17.77
CA GLU A 167 -0.88 -4.30 19.19
C GLU A 167 -1.57 -2.94 19.42
N TYR A 168 -1.19 -1.91 18.68
CA TYR A 168 -1.78 -0.58 18.85
C TYR A 168 -3.09 -0.37 18.10
N THR A 169 -3.24 -0.98 16.92
CA THR A 169 -4.45 -0.81 16.09
C THR A 169 -5.57 -1.79 16.45
N GLN A 170 -5.24 -2.91 17.09
CA GLN A 170 -6.16 -4.03 17.33
C GLN A 170 -6.79 -4.55 16.02
N GLY A 171 -6.04 -4.46 14.92
CA GLY A 171 -6.47 -4.87 13.58
C GLY A 171 -7.45 -3.91 12.91
N GLN A 172 -7.48 -2.63 13.30
CA GLN A 172 -8.23 -1.58 12.61
C GLN A 172 -7.33 -0.85 11.61
N ASN A 173 -7.88 -0.49 10.46
CA ASN A 173 -7.22 0.30 9.41
C ASN A 173 -5.82 -0.22 9.03
N LEU A 174 -5.64 -1.55 9.01
CA LEU A 174 -4.41 -2.18 8.55
C LEU A 174 -4.58 -2.70 7.13
N ILE A 175 -3.66 -2.39 6.24
CA ILE A 175 -3.61 -2.92 4.87
C ILE A 175 -2.33 -3.72 4.70
N ILE A 176 -2.42 -4.85 4.01
CA ILE A 176 -1.27 -5.63 3.60
C ILE A 176 -1.17 -5.51 2.07
N SER A 177 -0.07 -4.93 1.60
CA SER A 177 0.21 -4.73 0.18
C SER A 177 1.45 -5.52 -0.21
N SER A 178 1.64 -5.79 -1.50
CA SER A 178 2.78 -6.60 -1.91
C SER A 178 4.07 -5.80 -1.94
N GLU A 179 4.09 -4.63 -2.57
CA GLU A 179 5.34 -3.98 -3.02
C GLU A 179 6.16 -4.91 -3.96
N ALA A 180 5.46 -5.74 -4.72
CA ALA A 180 6.09 -6.69 -5.63
C ALA A 180 6.73 -5.98 -6.83
N GLU A 181 8.02 -6.26 -7.06
CA GLU A 181 8.79 -5.79 -8.22
C GLU A 181 8.80 -6.82 -9.35
N ILE A 182 8.53 -8.09 -9.00
CA ILE A 182 8.46 -9.22 -9.92
C ILE A 182 7.27 -10.12 -9.62
N VAL A 183 6.82 -10.85 -10.64
CA VAL A 183 5.64 -11.73 -10.58
C VAL A 183 5.74 -12.79 -9.47
N SER A 184 6.94 -13.32 -9.20
CA SER A 184 7.15 -14.38 -8.21
C SER A 184 6.96 -13.92 -6.76
N GLU A 185 6.89 -12.61 -6.52
CA GLU A 185 6.64 -12.04 -5.20
C GLU A 185 5.15 -11.88 -4.93
N VAL A 186 4.30 -11.89 -5.96
CA VAL A 186 2.85 -11.83 -5.79
C VAL A 186 2.37 -13.09 -5.04
N ARG A 187 1.51 -12.88 -4.04
CA ARG A 187 0.92 -13.95 -3.22
C ARG A 187 -0.59 -13.96 -3.41
N ASN A 188 -1.18 -15.15 -3.30
CA ASN A 188 -2.63 -15.26 -3.37
C ASN A 188 -3.24 -14.71 -2.05
N PRO A 189 -4.51 -14.27 -2.05
CA PRO A 189 -5.12 -13.70 -0.84
C PRO A 189 -5.18 -14.67 0.35
N ALA A 190 -5.20 -15.99 0.14
CA ALA A 190 -5.15 -16.97 1.22
C ALA A 190 -3.76 -16.99 1.90
N ASP A 191 -2.68 -16.88 1.13
CA ASP A 191 -1.31 -16.77 1.66
C ASP A 191 -1.16 -15.50 2.49
N VAL A 192 -1.71 -14.37 2.01
CA VAL A 192 -1.71 -13.10 2.75
C VAL A 192 -2.53 -13.22 4.04
N PHE A 193 -3.67 -13.92 4.00
CA PHE A 193 -4.45 -14.23 5.20
C PHE A 193 -3.62 -15.05 6.21
N TYR A 194 -2.95 -16.12 5.76
CA TYR A 194 -2.12 -16.94 6.64
C TYR A 194 -0.87 -16.21 7.14
N PHE A 195 -0.35 -15.25 6.38
CA PHE A 195 0.69 -14.33 6.84
C PHE A 195 0.17 -13.44 7.99
N ALA A 196 -1.00 -12.82 7.85
CA ALA A 196 -1.61 -12.05 8.94
C ALA A 196 -1.85 -12.93 10.19
N LYS A 197 -2.31 -14.17 9.99
CA LYS A 197 -2.46 -15.17 11.06
C LYS A 197 -1.15 -15.48 11.77
N SER A 198 -0.05 -15.65 11.04
CA SER A 198 1.25 -16.00 11.65
C SER A 198 1.85 -14.86 12.47
N ILE A 199 1.49 -13.61 12.15
CA ILE A 199 1.84 -12.42 12.94
C ILE A 199 1.05 -12.36 14.26
N GLY A 200 -0.11 -13.03 14.33
CA GLY A 200 -0.95 -13.12 15.53
C GLY A 200 -2.37 -12.60 15.35
N PHE A 201 -2.80 -12.29 14.13
CA PHE A 201 -4.12 -11.72 13.92
C PHE A 201 -5.21 -12.78 14.19
N PRO A 202 -6.30 -12.42 14.88
CA PRO A 202 -7.51 -13.22 14.93
C PRO A 202 -8.08 -13.50 13.53
N ASN A 203 -8.88 -14.56 13.37
CA ASN A 203 -9.39 -14.97 12.05
C ASN A 203 -10.24 -13.89 11.40
N ASP A 204 -11.11 -13.24 12.17
CA ASP A 204 -11.95 -12.14 11.75
C ASP A 204 -11.11 -10.95 11.29
N LYS A 205 -10.12 -10.52 12.09
CA LYS A 205 -9.24 -9.39 11.76
C LYS A 205 -8.37 -9.68 10.54
N ALA A 206 -7.79 -10.87 10.44
CA ALA A 206 -6.99 -11.27 9.29
C ALA A 206 -7.82 -11.25 7.99
N LYS A 207 -9.04 -11.81 8.04
CA LYS A 207 -9.95 -11.79 6.88
C LYS A 207 -10.34 -10.37 6.49
N PHE A 208 -10.65 -9.53 7.47
CA PHE A 208 -11.07 -8.16 7.25
C PHE A 208 -9.96 -7.29 6.66
N THR A 209 -8.72 -7.47 7.12
CA THR A 209 -7.52 -6.83 6.55
C THR A 209 -7.31 -7.16 5.08
N VAL A 210 -7.53 -8.41 4.68
CA VAL A 210 -7.32 -8.86 3.29
C VAL A 210 -8.47 -8.44 2.37
N GLU A 211 -9.72 -8.43 2.86
CA GLU A 211 -10.90 -8.28 2.01
C GLU A 211 -11.56 -6.90 2.07
N LYS A 212 -11.56 -6.21 3.22
CA LYS A 212 -12.49 -5.11 3.51
C LYS A 212 -11.86 -3.75 3.75
N HIS A 213 -10.70 -3.68 4.40
CA HIS A 213 -10.05 -2.40 4.67
C HIS A 213 -9.75 -1.59 3.40
N CYS A 214 -9.33 -2.25 2.33
CA CYS A 214 -9.14 -1.59 1.05
C CYS A 214 -10.43 -0.97 0.48
N GLU A 215 -11.53 -1.73 0.52
CA GLU A 215 -12.84 -1.28 0.05
C GLU A 215 -13.32 -0.08 0.86
N GLN A 216 -13.15 -0.13 2.19
CA GLN A 216 -13.50 0.97 3.10
C GLN A 216 -12.66 2.22 2.84
N LEU A 217 -11.36 2.08 2.63
CA LEU A 217 -10.48 3.20 2.30
C LEU A 217 -10.94 3.88 1.00
N LEU A 218 -11.13 3.11 -0.07
CA LEU A 218 -11.60 3.64 -1.36
C LEU A 218 -12.96 4.32 -1.23
N ASN A 219 -13.93 3.69 -0.57
CA ASN A 219 -15.26 4.27 -0.37
C ASN A 219 -15.21 5.57 0.44
N SER A 220 -14.36 5.65 1.46
CA SER A 220 -14.23 6.84 2.30
C SER A 220 -13.60 8.04 1.58
N ARG A 221 -12.85 7.79 0.48
CA ARG A 221 -12.15 8.84 -0.26
C ARG A 221 -12.79 9.17 -1.60
N LEU A 222 -13.35 8.18 -2.30
CA LEU A 222 -13.94 8.37 -3.62
C LEU A 222 -15.40 8.85 -3.57
N ASN A 223 -16.16 8.49 -2.52
CA ASN A 223 -17.54 9.00 -2.36
C ASN A 223 -17.59 10.42 -1.77
N VAL A 224 -16.43 11.03 -1.49
CA VAL A 224 -16.31 12.42 -0.99
C VAL A 224 -15.87 13.38 -2.12
N LYS A 225 -15.57 12.87 -3.31
CA LYS A 225 -15.36 13.67 -4.54
C LYS A 225 -16.69 13.98 -5.20
#